data_AF-A0A0C2J514-F1
#
_entry.id   AF-A0A0C2J514-F1
#
_cell.length_a   1.000
_cell.length_b   1.000
_cell.length_c   1.000
_cell.angle_alpha   90.00
_cell.angle_beta   90.00
_cell.angle_gamma   90.00
#
_symmetry.space_group_name_H-M   'P 1'
#
loop_
_entity.id
_entity.type
_entity.pdbx_description
1 polymer ?
#
loop_
_entity_poly.entity_id
_entity_poly.type
_entity_poly.pdbx_seq_one_letter_code
_entity_poly.pdbx_strand_id
1 'polypeptide(L)'
;MAASHEALNNLALPRYEKAAHLFLSIRSKRTYTCYQKMIDLYVKKGEINKAIQHWFVYGYKIQTKFRDMEKSAEFYDKGDELRQQHDLPHTCVITTYEPKKYMDLNDALDERSRV
;
A
#
# COMPACT_ATOMS: atom_id res chain seq x y z
N MET A 1 -24.36 -1.68 -19.66
CA MET A 1 -22.93 -1.48 -20.03
C MET A 1 -21.96 -1.59 -18.84
N ALA A 2 -22.27 -2.29 -17.75
CA ALA A 2 -21.37 -2.42 -16.58
C ALA A 2 -20.38 -3.60 -16.69
N ALA A 3 -20.80 -4.71 -17.31
CA ALA A 3 -20.00 -5.94 -17.38
C ALA A 3 -18.67 -5.82 -18.18
N SER A 4 -18.59 -4.90 -19.15
CA SER A 4 -17.38 -4.70 -19.96
C SER A 4 -16.28 -3.92 -19.22
N HIS A 5 -16.66 -2.97 -18.35
CA HIS A 5 -15.71 -2.18 -17.56
C HIS A 5 -15.09 -3.00 -16.42
N GLU A 6 -15.89 -3.84 -15.77
CA GLU A 6 -15.43 -4.71 -14.68
C GLU A 6 -14.46 -5.80 -15.17
N ALA A 7 -14.76 -6.41 -16.33
CA ALA A 7 -13.88 -7.37 -16.99
C ALA A 7 -12.53 -6.75 -17.42
N LEU A 8 -12.54 -5.51 -17.94
CA LEU A 8 -11.33 -4.78 -18.29
C LEU A 8 -10.46 -4.46 -17.05
N ASN A 9 -11.09 -4.05 -15.95
CA ASN A 9 -10.39 -3.76 -14.69
C ASN A 9 -9.80 -5.04 -14.04
N ASN A 10 -10.45 -6.18 -14.22
CA ASN A 10 -9.97 -7.48 -13.72
C ASN A 10 -8.70 -7.97 -14.44
N LEU A 11 -8.57 -7.70 -15.75
CA LEU A 11 -7.35 -8.02 -16.50
C LEU A 11 -6.24 -6.99 -16.33
N ALA A 12 -6.56 -5.78 -15.87
CA ALA A 12 -5.60 -4.68 -15.75
C ALA A 12 -4.65 -4.83 -14.54
N LEU A 13 -5.16 -5.27 -13.38
CA LEU A 13 -4.35 -5.48 -12.17
C LEU A 13 -3.12 -6.39 -12.39
N PRO A 14 -3.27 -7.64 -12.90
CA PRO A 14 -2.12 -8.54 -13.06
C PRO A 14 -1.10 -8.00 -14.08
N ARG A 15 -1.55 -7.21 -15.07
CA ARG A 15 -0.65 -6.55 -16.03
C ARG A 15 0.18 -5.46 -15.36
N TYR A 16 -0.44 -4.63 -14.53
CA TYR A 16 0.30 -3.61 -13.78
C TYR A 16 1.22 -4.21 -12.73
N GLU A 17 0.82 -5.30 -12.08
CA GLU A 17 1.67 -6.01 -11.13
C GLU A 17 2.93 -6.57 -11.81
N LYS A 18 2.76 -7.25 -12.95
CA LYS A 18 3.89 -7.75 -13.75
C LYS A 18 4.78 -6.62 -14.23
N ALA A 19 4.21 -5.53 -14.73
CA ALA A 19 4.97 -4.36 -15.16
C ALA A 19 5.74 -3.71 -13.99
N ALA A 20 5.10 -3.56 -12.82
CA ALA A 20 5.72 -3.01 -11.62
C ALA A 20 6.91 -3.86 -11.17
N HIS A 21 6.79 -5.19 -11.22
CA HIS A 21 7.89 -6.12 -10.93
C HIS A 21 9.07 -5.88 -11.89
N LEU A 22 8.81 -5.85 -13.20
CA LEU A 22 9.86 -5.63 -14.21
C LEU A 22 10.53 -4.25 -14.06
N PHE A 23 9.75 -3.20 -13.81
CA PHE A 23 10.32 -1.87 -13.58
C PHE A 23 11.09 -1.80 -12.26
N LEU A 24 10.65 -2.54 -11.23
CA LEU A 24 11.33 -2.59 -9.95
C LEU A 24 12.70 -3.28 -10.06
N SER A 25 12.81 -4.36 -10.85
CA SER A 25 14.08 -5.08 -11.02
C SER A 25 15.15 -4.22 -11.69
N ILE A 26 14.75 -3.33 -12.59
CA ILE A 26 15.64 -2.32 -13.21
C ILE A 26 15.66 -0.98 -12.47
N ARG A 27 15.03 -0.89 -11.29
CA ARG A 27 14.91 0.34 -10.47
C ARG A 27 14.41 1.56 -11.26
N SER A 28 13.47 1.36 -12.17
CA SER A 28 12.85 2.44 -12.93
C SER A 28 11.77 3.13 -12.10
N LYS A 29 11.77 4.47 -12.08
CA LYS A 29 10.69 5.29 -11.47
C LYS A 29 9.30 5.03 -12.08
N ARG A 30 9.22 4.34 -13.24
CA ARG A 30 7.95 3.87 -13.82
C ARG A 30 7.18 2.92 -12.89
N THR A 31 7.87 2.27 -11.95
CA THR A 31 7.22 1.49 -10.89
C THR A 31 6.18 2.30 -10.12
N TYR A 32 6.44 3.60 -9.87
CA TYR A 32 5.53 4.47 -9.12
C TYR A 32 4.19 4.63 -9.85
N THR A 33 4.24 4.83 -11.17
CA THR A 33 3.04 4.94 -12.00
C THR A 33 2.25 3.63 -12.01
N CYS A 34 2.94 2.48 -12.07
CA CYS A 34 2.26 1.19 -11.97
C CYS A 34 1.55 1.03 -10.62
N TYR A 35 2.21 1.39 -9.52
CA TYR A 35 1.61 1.36 -8.19
C TYR A 35 0.37 2.24 -8.08
N GLN A 36 0.44 3.50 -8.55
CA GLN A 36 -0.72 4.40 -8.56
C GLN A 36 -1.88 3.82 -9.37
N LYS A 37 -1.62 3.29 -10.57
CA LYS A 37 -2.67 2.68 -11.39
C LYS A 37 -3.29 1.44 -10.76
N MET A 38 -2.54 0.64 -10.01
CA MET A 38 -3.09 -0.48 -9.26
C MET A 38 -4.02 0.02 -8.15
N ILE A 39 -3.60 1.05 -7.41
CA ILE A 39 -4.42 1.66 -6.37
C ILE A 39 -5.71 2.24 -6.94
N ASP A 40 -5.63 2.99 -8.06
CA ASP A 40 -6.82 3.53 -8.74
C ASP A 40 -7.81 2.43 -9.14
N LEU A 41 -7.33 1.25 -9.53
CA LEU A 41 -8.18 0.10 -9.82
C LEU A 41 -8.88 -0.43 -8.57
N TYR A 42 -8.22 -0.48 -7.42
CA TYR A 42 -8.84 -0.86 -6.15
C TYR A 42 -9.93 0.15 -5.75
N VAL A 43 -9.66 1.45 -5.88
CA VAL A 43 -10.66 2.51 -5.62
C VAL A 43 -11.87 2.35 -6.54
N LYS A 44 -11.65 2.14 -7.84
CA LYS A 44 -12.74 1.93 -8.83
C LYS A 44 -13.58 0.69 -8.57
N LYS A 45 -13.00 -0.34 -7.94
CA LYS A 45 -13.73 -1.55 -7.53
C LYS A 45 -14.46 -1.39 -6.19
N GLY A 46 -14.32 -0.25 -5.52
CA GLY A 46 -14.86 -0.02 -4.18
C GLY A 46 -14.06 -0.73 -3.08
N GLU A 47 -12.90 -1.30 -3.38
CA GLU A 47 -12.03 -1.97 -2.40
C GLU A 47 -11.15 -0.96 -1.65
N ILE A 48 -11.77 0.01 -0.99
CA ILE A 48 -11.09 1.18 -0.37
C ILE A 48 -10.03 0.76 0.65
N ASN A 49 -10.33 -0.20 1.52
CA ASN A 49 -9.35 -0.69 2.51
C ASN A 49 -8.09 -1.26 1.85
N LYS A 50 -8.24 -1.98 0.73
CA LYS A 50 -7.10 -2.49 -0.03
C LYS A 50 -6.34 -1.36 -0.72
N ALA A 51 -7.05 -0.38 -1.28
CA ALA A 51 -6.42 0.80 -1.87
C ALA A 51 -5.54 1.55 -0.85
N ILE A 52 -6.06 1.80 0.35
CA ILE A 52 -5.33 2.43 1.47
C ILE A 52 -4.13 1.57 1.86
N GLN A 53 -4.31 0.26 2.08
CA GLN A 53 -3.19 -0.64 2.37
C GLN A 53 -2.09 -0.56 1.31
N HIS A 54 -2.46 -0.51 0.03
CA HIS A 54 -1.50 -0.45 -1.06
C HIS A 54 -0.76 0.89 -1.14
N TRP A 55 -1.37 2.03 -0.77
CA TRP A 55 -0.66 3.30 -0.60
C TRP A 55 0.54 3.15 0.36
N PHE A 56 0.30 2.57 1.55
CA PHE A 56 1.33 2.36 2.56
C PHE A 56 2.38 1.32 2.16
N VAL A 57 1.95 0.16 1.66
CA VAL A 57 2.88 -0.91 1.23
C VAL A 57 3.79 -0.43 0.10
N TYR A 58 3.25 0.34 -0.85
CA TYR A 58 4.04 0.86 -1.97
C TYR A 58 4.92 2.03 -1.55
N GLY A 59 4.47 2.93 -0.67
CA GLY A 59 5.31 3.95 -0.06
C GLY A 59 6.55 3.34 0.60
N TYR A 60 6.37 2.27 1.39
CA TYR A 60 7.49 1.56 2.02
C TYR A 60 8.46 0.92 1.01
N LYS A 61 7.94 0.34 -0.08
CA LYS A 61 8.79 -0.19 -1.16
C LYS A 61 9.58 0.90 -1.87
N ILE A 62 8.97 2.07 -2.09
CA ILE A 62 9.64 3.23 -2.69
C ILE A 62 10.79 3.69 -1.77
N GLN A 63 10.50 3.87 -0.49
CA GLN A 63 11.48 4.26 0.52
C GLN A 63 12.67 3.28 0.58
N THR A 64 12.40 1.98 0.64
CA THR A 64 13.45 0.96 0.84
C THR A 64 14.23 0.62 -0.43
N LYS A 65 13.56 0.55 -1.60
CA LYS A 65 14.20 0.10 -2.86
C LYS A 65 14.78 1.25 -3.67
N PHE A 66 14.18 2.44 -3.60
CA PHE A 66 14.61 3.61 -4.35
C PHE A 66 15.27 4.67 -3.47
N ARG A 67 15.16 4.58 -2.14
CA ARG A 67 15.62 5.60 -1.18
C ARG A 67 15.02 6.99 -1.46
N ASP A 68 13.82 6.98 -2.04
CA ASP A 68 13.10 8.16 -2.48
C ASP A 68 12.11 8.56 -1.38
N MET A 69 12.63 9.28 -0.38
CA MET A 69 11.88 9.65 0.84
C MET A 69 10.70 10.58 0.49
N GLU A 70 10.93 11.55 -0.39
CA GLU A 70 9.91 12.49 -0.86
C GLU A 70 8.75 11.75 -1.51
N LYS A 71 9.04 10.85 -2.46
CA LYS A 71 7.97 10.10 -3.12
C LYS A 71 7.28 9.11 -2.18
N SER A 72 8.00 8.52 -1.23
CA SER A 72 7.38 7.65 -0.23
C SER A 72 6.42 8.41 0.68
N ALA A 73 6.77 9.64 1.10
CA ALA A 73 5.91 10.50 1.90
C ALA A 73 4.62 10.86 1.14
N GLU A 74 4.73 11.23 -0.15
CA GLU A 74 3.56 11.51 -0.99
C GLU A 74 2.59 10.31 -1.06
N PHE A 75 3.11 9.09 -1.06
CA PHE A 75 2.28 7.88 -1.04
C PHE A 75 1.58 7.69 0.31
N TYR A 76 2.24 7.97 1.42
CA TYR A 76 1.64 7.90 2.75
C TYR A 76 0.55 8.97 2.92
N ASP A 77 0.84 10.21 2.53
CA ASP A 77 -0.10 11.33 2.61
C ASP A 77 -1.39 11.01 1.83
N LYS A 78 -1.26 10.49 0.60
CA LYS A 78 -2.43 10.07 -0.21
C LYS A 78 -3.20 8.89 0.38
N GLY A 79 -2.51 7.98 1.07
CA GLY A 79 -3.16 6.91 1.81
C GLY A 79 -4.02 7.43 2.96
N ASP A 80 -3.49 8.41 3.70
CA ASP A 80 -4.22 9.06 4.79
C ASP A 80 -5.35 9.97 4.29
N GLU A 81 -5.16 10.71 3.20
CA GLU A 81 -6.23 11.48 2.54
C GLU A 81 -7.41 10.58 2.14
N LEU A 82 -7.12 9.45 1.48
CA LEU A 82 -8.16 8.50 1.08
C LEU A 82 -8.86 7.89 2.30
N ARG A 83 -8.11 7.62 3.37
CA ARG A 83 -8.68 7.13 4.64
C ARG A 83 -9.62 8.15 5.28
N GLN A 84 -9.22 9.42 5.32
CA GLN A 84 -10.04 10.51 5.86
C GLN A 84 -11.30 10.74 5.03
N GLN A 85 -11.20 10.70 3.69
CA GLN A 85 -12.36 10.85 2.79
C GLN A 85 -13.44 9.78 3.00
N HIS A 86 -13.08 8.63 3.57
CA HIS A 86 -13.99 7.52 3.82
C HIS A 86 -14.28 7.32 5.33
N ASP A 87 -13.90 8.27 6.19
CA ASP A 87 -14.09 8.24 7.64
C ASP A 87 -13.57 6.95 8.31
N LEU A 88 -12.50 6.38 7.75
CA LEU A 88 -11.95 5.12 8.25
C LEU A 88 -10.99 5.37 9.42
N PRO A 89 -11.13 4.62 10.54
CA PRO A 89 -10.23 4.76 11.67
C PRO A 89 -8.80 4.39 11.24
N HIS A 90 -7.82 5.10 11.80
CA HIS A 90 -6.42 4.77 11.55
C HIS A 90 -6.13 3.39 12.13
N THR A 91 -5.79 2.44 11.27
CA THR A 91 -5.24 1.14 11.65
C THR A 91 -3.89 1.04 10.94
N CYS A 92 -2.79 0.99 11.68
CA CYS A 92 -1.47 0.82 11.06
C CYS A 92 -1.42 -0.56 10.37
N VAL A 93 -1.61 -0.58 9.05
CA VAL A 93 -1.66 -1.81 8.25
C VAL A 93 -0.27 -2.44 8.04
N ILE A 94 0.81 -1.69 8.30
CA ILE A 94 2.19 -2.12 8.05
C ILE A 94 2.69 -3.14 9.09
N THR A 95 2.17 -3.12 10.32
CA THR A 95 2.54 -4.09 11.35
C THR A 95 1.62 -5.30 11.29
N THR A 96 2.15 -6.43 10.81
CA THR A 96 1.55 -7.73 11.08
C THR A 96 1.62 -7.96 12.60
N TYR A 97 0.48 -7.85 13.28
CA TYR A 97 0.39 -8.29 14.66
C TYR A 97 0.61 -9.80 14.69
N GLU A 98 1.79 -10.21 15.16
CA GLU A 98 2.13 -11.61 15.40
C GLU A 98 1.96 -11.90 16.89
N PRO A 99 0.86 -12.53 17.33
CA PRO A 99 0.60 -12.77 18.76
C PRO A 99 1.74 -13.53 19.46
N LYS A 100 2.46 -14.37 18.71
CA LYS A 100 3.60 -15.15 19.17
C LYS A 100 4.78 -14.28 19.64
N LYS A 101 4.92 -13.06 19.12
CA LYS A 101 5.96 -12.10 19.51
C LYS A 101 5.71 -11.47 20.89
N TYR A 102 4.48 -11.53 21.39
CA TYR A 102 4.05 -10.86 22.62
C TYR A 102 3.59 -11.85 23.70
N MET A 103 4.03 -13.11 23.62
CA MET A 103 3.73 -14.12 24.65
C MET A 103 4.58 -13.95 25.91
N ASP A 104 5.69 -13.18 25.85
CA ASP A 104 6.49 -12.81 27.02
C ASP A 104 6.13 -11.39 27.49
N LEU A 105 5.87 -11.24 28.79
CA LEU A 105 5.55 -9.96 29.42
C LEU A 105 6.69 -8.94 29.24
N ASN A 106 7.94 -9.41 29.14
CA ASN A 106 9.10 -8.54 28.95
C ASN A 106 9.10 -7.89 27.56
N ASP A 107 8.69 -8.62 26.52
CA ASP A 107 8.60 -8.10 25.16
C ASP A 107 7.50 -7.02 25.04
N ALA A 108 6.40 -7.20 25.76
CA ALA A 108 5.33 -6.20 25.85
C ALA A 108 5.75 -4.94 26.63
N LEU A 109 6.61 -5.09 27.65
CA LEU A 109 7.12 -3.97 28.44
C LEU A 109 8.22 -3.17 27.72
N ASP A 110 9.05 -3.80 26.89
CA ASP A 110 10.07 -3.12 26.08
C ASP A 110 9.47 -2.25 24.97
N GLU A 111 8.27 -2.59 24.49
CA GLU A 111 7.57 -1.76 23.50
C GLU A 111 6.93 -0.52 24.16
N ARG A 112 6.44 -0.65 25.41
CA ARG A 112 5.88 0.46 26.20
C ARG A 112 6.92 1.53 26.55
N SER A 113 8.19 1.17 26.68
CA SER A 113 9.28 2.10 27.01
C SER A 113 9.80 2.89 25.79
N ARG A 114 9.34 2.58 24.58
CA ARG A 114 9.73 3.24 23.32
C ARG A 114 8.72 4.28 22.82
N VAL A 115 7.65 4.53 23.58
CA VAL A 115 6.64 5.58 23.35
C VAL A 115 6.89 6.73 24.33
#